data_AF-A0A929HT70-F1
#
_entry.id   AF-A0A929HT70-F1
#
_cell.length_a   1.000
_cell.length_b   1.000
_cell.length_c   1.000
_cell.angle_alpha   90.00
_cell.angle_beta   90.00
_cell.angle_gamma   90.00
#
_symmetry.space_group_name_H-M   'P 1'
#
loop_
_entity.id
_entity.type
_entity.pdbx_description
1 polymer ?
#
loop_
_entity_poly.entity_id
_entity_poly.type
_entity_poly.pdbx_seq_one_letter_code
_entity_poly.pdbx_strand_id
1 'polypeptide(L)'
;MKKTHVCAISLALTLFCLPTLKAVAEIVDRVVASAGNELVTLYDVEREGKALFEQVAASSAPEELESRLYEARKNVVERLLEKILLLREGKRMGIEISESDIDNTIENIKRENKIDQNTLVQALAQEGLTFEAYRAEVREQAIRSKVIDRKVRNSIRIRDEDIEIYYQRNAAQFKVDEEIKARHILFLVPAGAKRQKIEEVRKRALEVLDKAKDGKDFHTLAKIYSEGPSGSSGGDLGFFKRDVMVKEFSDAAFALERGEISGIVRSSFGYHIIKLEERRGGTLVPLEDARDKISDILYPKEVEKGIKAFIRELKDSEDVEVRI
;
A
#
# COMPACT_ATOMS: atom_id res chain seq x y z
N MET A 1 87.78 -58.05 45.77
CA MET A 1 87.30 -58.53 44.45
C MET A 1 85.85 -58.10 44.25
N LYS A 2 85.58 -57.55 43.05
CA LYS A 2 84.29 -57.30 42.37
C LYS A 2 83.87 -55.82 42.24
N LYS A 3 84.22 -55.30 41.05
CA LYS A 3 83.61 -54.18 40.33
C LYS A 3 82.12 -54.47 40.08
N THR A 4 81.27 -53.44 39.90
CA THR A 4 80.52 -53.17 38.63
C THR A 4 79.48 -52.04 38.74
N HIS A 5 79.56 -51.13 37.77
CA HIS A 5 78.53 -50.42 36.98
C HIS A 5 77.49 -49.43 37.57
N VAL A 6 77.66 -48.19 37.08
CA VAL A 6 76.69 -47.15 36.68
C VAL A 6 75.29 -47.66 36.31
N CYS A 7 74.24 -46.96 36.75
CA CYS A 7 73.03 -46.77 35.95
C CYS A 7 72.34 -45.43 36.31
N ALA A 8 72.33 -44.50 35.37
CA ALA A 8 71.56 -43.27 35.43
C ALA A 8 70.08 -43.58 35.16
N ILE A 9 69.17 -43.06 35.99
CA ILE A 9 67.74 -43.07 35.71
C ILE A 9 67.25 -41.62 35.74
N SER A 10 67.03 -41.09 34.54
CA SER A 10 66.32 -39.85 34.27
C SER A 10 64.89 -39.94 34.82
N LEU A 11 64.55 -39.09 35.79
CA LEU A 11 63.18 -38.93 36.24
C LEU A 11 62.45 -38.04 35.22
N ALA A 12 61.73 -38.67 34.30
CA ALA A 12 60.86 -37.99 33.35
C ALA A 12 59.71 -37.30 34.10
N LEU A 13 59.72 -35.96 34.08
CA LEU A 13 58.63 -35.13 34.56
C LEU A 13 57.45 -35.27 33.57
N THR A 14 56.54 -36.20 33.86
CA THR A 14 55.27 -36.32 33.12
C THR A 14 54.40 -35.12 33.46
N LEU A 15 54.45 -34.13 32.56
CA LEU A 15 53.51 -33.01 32.53
C LEU A 15 52.10 -33.59 32.34
N PHE A 16 51.36 -33.74 33.43
CA PHE A 16 49.93 -34.04 33.37
C PHE A 16 49.25 -32.79 32.77
N CYS A 17 49.03 -32.81 31.46
CA CYS A 17 48.19 -31.84 30.78
C CYS A 17 46.77 -32.08 31.27
N LEU A 18 46.38 -31.38 32.34
CA LEU A 18 44.98 -31.31 32.75
C LEU A 18 44.22 -30.77 31.54
N PRO A 19 43.22 -31.50 31.00
CA PRO A 19 42.38 -30.93 29.97
C PRO A 19 41.72 -29.72 30.61
N THR A 20 41.97 -28.53 30.06
CA THR A 20 41.12 -27.38 30.31
C THR A 20 39.72 -27.80 29.89
N LEU A 21 38.86 -28.10 30.86
CA LEU A 21 37.43 -28.09 30.61
C LEU A 21 37.14 -26.69 30.05
N LYS A 22 36.93 -26.59 28.74
CA LYS A 22 36.16 -25.48 28.19
C LYS A 22 34.80 -25.64 28.85
N ALA A 23 34.55 -24.83 29.89
CA ALA A 23 33.21 -24.59 30.34
C ALA A 23 32.45 -24.10 29.10
N VAL A 24 31.65 -24.97 28.52
CA VAL A 24 30.60 -24.57 27.59
C VAL A 24 29.65 -23.80 28.49
N ALA A 25 29.76 -22.47 28.46
CA ALA A 25 28.81 -21.61 29.14
C ALA A 25 27.43 -22.00 28.63
N GLU A 26 26.64 -22.57 29.53
CA GLU A 26 25.23 -22.86 29.34
C GLU A 26 24.55 -21.58 28.83
N ILE A 27 23.66 -21.70 27.86
CA ILE A 27 22.92 -20.57 27.32
C ILE A 27 22.04 -20.03 28.45
N VAL A 28 22.55 -19.07 29.21
CA VAL A 28 21.73 -18.24 30.09
C VAL A 28 20.94 -17.36 29.14
N ASP A 29 19.66 -17.64 29.00
CA ASP A 29 18.73 -16.83 28.22
C ASP A 29 18.88 -15.36 28.64
N ARG A 30 19.48 -14.53 27.76
CA ARG A 30 19.85 -13.16 28.10
C ARG A 30 18.65 -12.25 27.97
N VAL A 31 18.47 -11.35 28.94
CA VAL A 31 17.50 -10.27 28.84
C VAL A 31 17.99 -9.27 27.79
N VAL A 32 17.15 -9.02 26.78
CA VAL A 32 17.44 -8.09 25.67
C VAL A 32 16.58 -6.83 25.73
N ALA A 33 15.45 -6.86 26.44
CA ALA A 33 14.72 -5.67 26.85
C ALA A 33 13.90 -5.93 28.11
N SER A 34 13.45 -4.87 28.78
CA SER A 34 12.53 -4.95 29.91
C SER A 34 11.65 -3.71 30.03
N ALA A 35 10.50 -3.86 30.68
CA ALA A 35 9.64 -2.77 31.13
C ALA A 35 9.17 -3.07 32.56
N GLY A 36 9.84 -2.45 33.54
CA GLY A 36 9.69 -2.82 34.95
C GLY A 36 10.09 -4.28 35.19
N ASN A 37 9.16 -5.10 35.67
CA ASN A 37 9.43 -6.51 36.00
C ASN A 37 9.17 -7.49 34.84
N GLU A 38 8.68 -7.02 33.68
CA GLU A 38 8.46 -7.86 32.51
C GLU A 38 9.68 -7.79 31.59
N LEU A 39 10.14 -8.95 31.13
CA LEU A 39 11.39 -9.12 30.42
C LEU A 39 11.12 -9.64 29.01
N VAL A 40 11.91 -9.18 28.05
CA VAL A 40 12.06 -9.80 26.73
C VAL A 40 13.39 -10.52 26.75
N THR A 41 13.37 -11.84 26.53
CA THR A 41 14.59 -12.64 26.45
C THR A 41 15.04 -12.88 25.02
N LEU A 42 16.28 -13.33 24.83
CA LEU A 42 16.75 -13.72 23.50
C LEU A 42 15.93 -14.90 22.95
N TYR A 43 15.52 -15.83 23.81
CA TYR A 43 14.62 -16.92 23.42
C TYR A 43 13.29 -16.38 22.87
N ASP A 44 12.69 -15.38 23.51
CA ASP A 44 11.45 -14.77 23.01
C ASP A 44 11.67 -14.15 21.62
N VAL A 45 12.77 -13.41 21.42
CA VAL A 45 13.08 -12.79 20.13
C VAL A 45 13.27 -13.82 19.02
N GLU A 46 14.04 -14.88 19.27
CA GLU A 46 14.29 -15.93 18.28
C GLU A 46 13.02 -16.74 17.98
N ARG A 47 12.19 -17.02 18.98
CA ARG A 47 10.89 -17.69 18.79
C ARG A 47 9.94 -16.82 17.96
N GLU A 48 9.75 -15.57 18.35
CA GLU A 48 8.77 -14.65 17.76
C GLU A 48 9.20 -14.08 16.42
N GLY A 49 10.51 -14.05 16.17
CA GLY A 49 11.12 -13.55 14.95
C GLY A 49 11.40 -14.61 13.89
N LYS A 50 11.27 -15.91 14.21
CA LYS A 50 11.72 -17.03 13.37
C LYS A 50 11.36 -16.87 11.89
N ALA A 51 10.07 -16.72 11.58
CA ALA A 51 9.61 -16.61 10.19
C ALA A 51 10.18 -15.37 9.48
N LEU A 52 10.25 -14.23 10.18
CA LEU A 52 10.86 -13.02 9.65
C LEU A 52 12.36 -13.21 9.37
N PHE A 53 13.08 -13.86 10.29
CA PHE A 53 14.51 -14.10 10.14
C PHE A 53 14.81 -15.07 8.99
N GLU A 54 14.01 -16.12 8.83
CA GLU A 54 14.08 -17.03 7.68
C GLU A 54 13.82 -16.29 6.36
N GLN A 55 12.81 -15.43 6.32
CA GLN A 55 12.51 -14.62 5.14
C GLN A 55 13.64 -13.61 4.82
N VAL A 56 14.19 -12.94 5.84
CA VAL A 56 15.32 -12.02 5.67
C VAL A 56 16.53 -12.80 5.17
N ALA A 57 16.83 -13.96 5.74
CA ALA A 57 17.95 -14.79 5.31
C ALA A 57 17.81 -15.25 3.86
N ALA A 58 16.61 -15.67 3.45
CA ALA A 58 16.34 -16.11 2.09
C ALA A 58 16.39 -14.98 1.04
N SER A 59 16.19 -13.73 1.46
CA SER A 59 16.09 -12.55 0.56
C SER A 59 17.26 -11.57 0.65
N SER A 60 18.33 -11.93 1.36
CA SER A 60 19.51 -11.07 1.56
C SER A 60 20.72 -11.59 0.79
N ALA A 61 21.50 -10.66 0.21
CA ALA A 61 22.83 -10.97 -0.28
C ALA A 61 23.75 -11.35 0.91
N PRO A 62 24.75 -12.24 0.74
CA PRO A 62 25.64 -12.67 1.82
C PRO A 62 26.28 -11.51 2.60
N GLU A 63 26.69 -10.45 1.90
CA GLU A 63 27.32 -9.25 2.46
C GLU A 63 26.37 -8.36 3.28
N GLU A 64 25.05 -8.43 3.04
CA GLU A 64 24.04 -7.64 3.75
C GLU A 64 23.38 -8.42 4.90
N LEU A 65 23.48 -9.76 4.86
CA LEU A 65 22.71 -10.68 5.70
C LEU A 65 22.76 -10.33 7.19
N GLU A 66 23.97 -10.15 7.74
CA GLU A 66 24.17 -9.83 9.16
C GLU A 66 23.49 -8.52 9.54
N SER A 67 23.67 -7.46 8.74
CA SER A 67 23.05 -6.15 9.01
C SER A 67 21.53 -6.22 8.95
N ARG A 68 20.96 -6.96 7.99
CA ARG A 68 19.51 -7.11 7.84
C ARG A 68 18.91 -7.98 8.95
N LEU A 69 19.60 -9.02 9.38
CA LEU A 69 19.19 -9.82 10.53
C LEU A 69 19.28 -9.03 11.84
N TYR A 70 20.30 -8.18 12.00
CA TYR A 70 20.39 -7.28 13.15
C TYR A 70 19.19 -6.32 13.24
N GLU A 71 18.86 -5.65 12.13
CA GLU A 71 17.68 -4.77 12.08
C GLU A 71 16.37 -5.55 12.28
N ALA A 72 16.27 -6.76 11.74
CA ALA A 72 15.12 -7.63 11.98
C ALA A 72 14.97 -7.99 13.47
N ARG A 73 16.06 -8.37 14.15
CA ARG A 73 16.04 -8.66 15.60
C ARG A 73 15.64 -7.44 16.42
N LYS A 74 16.19 -6.28 16.08
CA LYS A 74 15.82 -5.01 16.72
C LYS A 74 14.33 -4.72 16.58
N ASN A 75 13.76 -4.90 15.39
CA ASN A 75 12.33 -4.72 15.17
C ASN A 75 11.47 -5.71 15.98
N VAL A 76 11.92 -6.96 16.15
CA VAL A 76 11.23 -7.94 17.00
C VAL A 76 11.29 -7.55 18.47
N VAL A 77 12.46 -7.12 18.97
CA VAL A 77 12.60 -6.62 20.35
C VAL A 77 11.66 -5.44 20.61
N GLU A 78 11.62 -4.46 19.71
CA GLU A 78 10.71 -3.32 19.82
C GLU A 78 9.23 -3.76 19.83
N ARG A 79 8.84 -4.68 18.95
CA ARG A 79 7.47 -5.23 18.93
C ARG A 79 7.09 -5.94 20.22
N LEU A 80 8.01 -6.72 20.81
CA LEU A 80 7.77 -7.43 22.07
C LEU A 80 7.69 -6.47 23.26
N LEU A 81 8.56 -5.45 23.28
CA LEU A 81 8.49 -4.38 24.26
C LEU A 81 7.17 -3.61 24.17
N GLU A 82 6.72 -3.26 22.97
CA GLU A 82 5.40 -2.64 22.75
C GLU A 82 4.25 -3.53 23.21
N LYS A 83 4.33 -4.85 22.96
CA LYS A 83 3.35 -5.83 23.46
C LYS A 83 3.27 -5.76 25.00
N ILE A 84 4.41 -5.83 25.69
CA ILE A 84 4.50 -5.74 27.15
C ILE A 84 3.90 -4.42 27.67
N LEU A 85 4.32 -3.27 27.12
CA LEU A 85 3.85 -1.96 27.57
C LEU A 85 2.32 -1.82 27.46
N LEU A 86 1.75 -2.28 26.34
CA LEU A 86 0.30 -2.23 26.15
C LEU A 86 -0.45 -3.19 27.08
N LEU A 87 0.08 -4.38 27.36
CA LEU A 87 -0.54 -5.31 28.31
C LEU A 87 -0.52 -4.78 29.75
N ARG A 88 0.60 -4.19 30.16
CA ARG A 88 0.75 -3.50 31.45
C ARG A 88 -0.24 -2.35 31.59
N GLU A 89 -0.37 -1.52 30.56
CA GLU A 89 -1.37 -0.45 30.54
C GLU A 89 -2.78 -1.02 30.63
N GLY A 90 -3.08 -2.09 29.90
CA GLY A 90 -4.38 -2.76 29.98
C GLY A 90 -4.72 -3.22 31.39
N LYS A 91 -3.74 -3.82 32.09
CA LYS A 91 -3.85 -4.19 33.50
C LYS A 91 -4.09 -2.97 34.40
N ARG A 92 -3.33 -1.88 34.21
CA ARG A 92 -3.48 -0.62 34.96
C ARG A 92 -4.86 0.00 34.77
N MET A 93 -5.42 -0.10 33.57
CA MET A 93 -6.76 0.37 33.21
C MET A 93 -7.89 -0.57 33.67
N GLY A 94 -7.58 -1.71 34.28
CA GLY A 94 -8.57 -2.72 34.66
C GLY A 94 -9.31 -3.32 33.46
N ILE A 95 -8.62 -3.49 32.32
CA ILE A 95 -9.22 -4.11 31.13
C ILE A 95 -9.26 -5.62 31.33
N GLU A 96 -10.47 -6.16 31.37
CA GLU A 96 -10.74 -7.59 31.37
C GLU A 96 -11.42 -8.01 30.06
N ILE A 97 -11.10 -9.21 29.60
CA ILE A 97 -11.72 -9.87 28.45
C ILE A 97 -12.41 -11.12 28.96
N SER A 98 -13.72 -11.22 28.70
CA SER A 98 -14.49 -12.38 29.15
C SER A 98 -14.17 -13.62 28.31
N GLU A 99 -14.35 -14.82 28.88
CA GLU A 99 -14.19 -16.07 28.11
C GLU A 99 -15.12 -16.12 26.89
N SER A 100 -16.33 -15.59 27.02
CA SER A 100 -17.27 -15.51 25.91
C SER A 100 -16.76 -14.61 24.78
N ASP A 101 -16.10 -13.49 25.08
CA ASP A 101 -15.49 -12.64 24.05
C ASP A 101 -14.37 -13.37 23.29
N ILE A 102 -13.58 -14.18 24.01
CA ILE A 102 -12.51 -15.00 23.41
C ILE A 102 -13.12 -16.07 22.51
N ASP A 103 -14.14 -16.78 23.00
CA ASP A 103 -14.86 -17.79 22.23
C ASP A 103 -15.44 -17.19 20.95
N ASN A 104 -16.15 -16.06 21.06
CA ASN A 104 -16.74 -15.36 19.92
C ASN A 104 -15.68 -14.90 18.92
N THR A 105 -14.52 -14.42 19.40
CA THR A 105 -13.40 -14.02 18.54
C THR A 105 -12.86 -15.22 17.76
N ILE A 106 -12.66 -16.35 18.43
CA ILE A 106 -12.17 -17.58 17.79
C ILE A 106 -13.21 -18.14 16.80
N GLU A 107 -14.50 -18.11 17.12
CA GLU A 107 -15.56 -18.48 16.17
C GLU A 107 -15.57 -17.59 14.93
N ASN A 108 -15.34 -16.28 15.08
CA ASN A 108 -15.21 -15.37 13.95
C ASN A 108 -14.00 -15.71 13.08
N ILE A 109 -12.85 -15.96 13.68
CA ILE A 109 -11.64 -16.37 12.96
C ILE A 109 -11.89 -17.68 12.19
N LYS A 110 -12.53 -18.67 12.81
CA LYS A 110 -12.89 -19.93 12.16
C LYS A 110 -13.83 -19.71 10.98
N ARG A 111 -14.85 -18.85 11.13
CA ARG A 111 -15.81 -18.51 10.08
C ARG A 111 -15.16 -17.78 8.90
N GLU A 112 -14.29 -16.81 9.17
CA GLU A 112 -13.56 -16.06 8.13
C GLU A 112 -12.61 -16.96 7.35
N ASN A 113 -11.92 -17.86 8.05
CA ASN A 113 -11.00 -18.84 7.44
C ASN A 113 -11.71 -20.10 6.90
N LYS A 114 -13.03 -20.23 7.13
CA LYS A 114 -13.85 -21.37 6.73
C LYS A 114 -13.32 -22.72 7.25
N ILE A 115 -12.83 -22.73 8.49
CA ILE A 115 -12.30 -23.92 9.17
C ILE A 115 -13.15 -24.29 10.38
N ASP A 116 -13.13 -25.56 10.76
CA ASP A 116 -13.75 -26.02 12.00
C ASP A 116 -12.76 -26.05 13.17
N GLN A 117 -13.24 -26.43 14.36
CA GLN A 117 -12.43 -26.49 15.58
C GLN A 117 -11.27 -27.48 15.44
N ASN A 118 -11.50 -28.64 14.83
CA ASN A 118 -10.48 -29.68 14.71
C ASN A 118 -9.36 -29.24 13.77
N THR A 119 -9.73 -28.64 12.65
CA THR A 119 -8.80 -28.09 11.67
C THR A 119 -7.95 -26.97 12.27
N LEU A 120 -8.55 -26.09 13.07
CA LEU A 120 -7.82 -25.06 13.81
C LEU A 120 -6.80 -25.68 14.77
N VAL A 121 -7.19 -26.64 15.59
CA VAL A 121 -6.29 -27.30 16.56
C VAL A 121 -5.14 -28.01 15.84
N GLN A 122 -5.41 -28.67 14.71
CA GLN A 122 -4.37 -29.31 13.90
C GLN A 122 -3.39 -28.29 13.31
N ALA A 123 -3.87 -27.16 12.80
CA ALA A 123 -3.01 -26.09 12.28
C ALA A 123 -2.13 -25.50 13.39
N LEU A 124 -2.69 -25.21 14.57
CA LEU A 124 -1.91 -24.73 15.72
C LEU A 124 -0.84 -25.74 16.14
N ALA A 125 -1.16 -27.03 16.15
CA ALA A 125 -0.19 -28.07 16.49
C ALA A 125 0.97 -28.16 15.48
N GLN A 126 0.74 -27.88 14.19
CA GLN A 126 1.80 -27.78 13.19
C GLN A 126 2.77 -26.62 13.45
N GLU A 127 2.27 -25.55 14.07
CA GLU A 127 3.07 -24.39 14.50
C GLU A 127 3.64 -24.57 15.92
N GLY A 128 3.38 -25.71 16.58
CA GLY A 128 3.84 -25.99 17.93
C GLY A 128 3.05 -25.28 19.04
N LEU A 129 1.86 -24.77 18.73
CA LEU A 129 0.97 -24.08 19.67
C LEU A 129 -0.14 -25.01 20.17
N THR A 130 -0.47 -24.89 21.46
CA THR A 130 -1.67 -25.51 22.03
C THR A 130 -2.87 -24.59 21.84
N PHE A 131 -4.08 -25.16 21.83
CA PHE A 131 -5.31 -24.35 21.78
C PHE A 131 -5.40 -23.38 22.98
N GLU A 132 -4.93 -23.78 24.16
CA GLU A 132 -4.91 -22.92 25.34
C GLU A 132 -3.94 -21.74 25.18
N ALA A 133 -2.74 -21.99 24.67
CA ALA A 133 -1.79 -20.92 24.35
C ALA A 133 -2.37 -19.96 23.30
N TYR A 134 -3.06 -20.48 22.29
CA TYR A 134 -3.74 -19.67 21.30
C TYR A 134 -4.86 -18.80 21.91
N ARG A 135 -5.67 -19.35 22.82
CA ARG A 135 -6.66 -18.56 23.57
C ARG A 135 -6.02 -17.43 24.37
N ALA A 136 -4.86 -17.69 24.98
CA ALA A 136 -4.10 -16.67 25.69
C ALA A 136 -3.62 -15.54 24.76
N GLU A 137 -3.08 -15.86 23.58
CA GLU A 137 -2.69 -14.86 22.58
C GLU A 137 -3.89 -14.03 22.08
N VAL A 138 -5.05 -14.67 21.84
CA VAL A 138 -6.29 -13.96 21.49
C VAL A 138 -6.70 -12.99 22.60
N ARG A 139 -6.60 -13.40 23.87
CA ARG A 139 -6.88 -12.53 25.02
C ARG A 139 -5.94 -11.34 25.06
N GLU A 140 -4.64 -11.56 24.91
CA GLU A 140 -3.63 -10.51 24.90
C GLU A 140 -3.84 -9.51 23.75
N GLN A 141 -4.12 -10.02 22.55
CA GLN A 141 -4.46 -9.19 21.40
C GLN A 141 -5.71 -8.33 21.66
N ALA A 142 -6.75 -8.91 22.27
CA ALA A 142 -7.97 -8.18 22.63
C ALA A 142 -7.72 -7.09 23.67
N ILE A 143 -6.89 -7.35 24.69
CA ILE A 143 -6.47 -6.34 25.67
C ILE A 143 -5.76 -5.18 24.96
N ARG A 144 -4.74 -5.48 24.14
CA ARG A 144 -3.98 -4.46 23.40
C ARG A 144 -4.88 -3.64 22.49
N SER A 145 -5.81 -4.28 21.79
CA SER A 145 -6.78 -3.57 20.96
C SER A 145 -7.63 -2.61 21.79
N LYS A 146 -8.19 -3.05 22.92
CA LYS A 146 -9.00 -2.19 23.80
C LYS A 146 -8.20 -1.02 24.39
N VAL A 147 -6.91 -1.22 24.71
CA VAL A 147 -6.02 -0.13 25.14
C VAL A 147 -5.88 0.91 24.03
N ILE A 148 -5.50 0.48 22.83
CA ILE A 148 -5.34 1.36 21.66
C ILE A 148 -6.65 2.07 21.33
N ASP A 149 -7.79 1.38 21.41
CA ASP A 149 -9.10 1.97 21.16
C ASP A 149 -9.39 3.10 22.14
N ARG A 150 -9.23 2.85 23.45
CA ARG A 150 -9.55 3.83 24.49
C ARG A 150 -8.56 4.99 24.54
N LYS A 151 -7.27 4.72 24.37
CA LYS A 151 -6.19 5.71 24.54
C LYS A 151 -5.88 6.47 23.26
N VAL A 152 -6.15 5.88 22.10
CA VAL A 152 -5.80 6.46 20.80
C VAL A 152 -7.04 6.66 19.94
N ARG A 153 -7.67 5.57 19.46
CA ARG A 153 -8.72 5.67 18.40
C ARG A 153 -9.90 6.56 18.82
N ASN A 154 -10.40 6.41 20.05
CA ASN A 154 -11.53 7.18 20.57
C ASN A 154 -11.23 8.68 20.78
N SER A 155 -9.95 9.07 20.80
CA SER A 155 -9.53 10.47 20.95
C SER A 155 -9.29 11.16 19.60
N ILE A 156 -9.19 10.40 18.52
CA ILE A 156 -8.84 10.94 17.21
C ILE A 156 -10.05 11.64 16.60
N ARG A 157 -9.81 12.87 16.15
CA ARG A 157 -10.76 13.67 15.39
C ARG A 157 -10.02 14.24 14.19
N ILE A 158 -10.51 13.96 12.99
CA ILE A 158 -9.99 14.57 11.77
C ILE A 158 -10.56 15.98 11.69
N ARG A 159 -9.68 16.98 11.75
CA ARG A 159 -10.09 18.38 11.73
C ARG A 159 -10.38 18.81 10.30
N ASP A 160 -11.30 19.75 10.15
CA ASP A 160 -11.65 20.34 8.86
C ASP A 160 -10.41 20.97 8.19
N GLU A 161 -9.53 21.59 8.98
CA GLU A 161 -8.29 22.17 8.45
C GLU A 161 -7.37 21.12 7.84
N ASP A 162 -7.29 19.92 8.44
CA ASP A 162 -6.43 18.84 7.92
C ASP A 162 -7.01 18.28 6.61
N ILE A 163 -8.34 18.21 6.50
CA ILE A 163 -9.04 17.81 5.27
C ILE A 163 -8.79 18.81 4.16
N GLU A 164 -8.94 20.12 4.44
CA GLU A 164 -8.73 21.17 3.46
C GLU A 164 -7.27 21.22 2.99
N ILE A 165 -6.30 21.14 3.92
CA ILE A 165 -4.88 21.07 3.59
C ILE A 165 -4.60 19.85 2.70
N TYR A 166 -5.17 18.68 3.02
CA TYR A 166 -4.99 17.49 2.22
C TYR A 166 -5.58 17.66 0.82
N TYR A 167 -6.81 18.17 0.71
CA TYR A 167 -7.47 18.41 -0.58
C TYR A 167 -6.66 19.35 -1.46
N GLN A 168 -6.21 20.49 -0.92
CA GLN A 168 -5.43 21.47 -1.67
C GLN A 168 -4.10 20.90 -2.16
N ARG A 169 -3.38 20.16 -1.30
CA ARG A 169 -2.10 19.53 -1.65
C ARG A 169 -2.24 18.36 -2.63
N ASN A 170 -3.42 17.77 -2.72
CA ASN A 170 -3.70 16.58 -3.52
C ASN A 170 -4.80 16.81 -4.56
N ALA A 171 -5.04 18.05 -4.99
CA ALA A 171 -6.14 18.42 -5.89
C ALA A 171 -6.21 17.57 -7.17
N ALA A 172 -5.05 17.15 -7.69
CA ALA A 172 -4.99 16.26 -8.86
C ALA A 172 -5.71 14.92 -8.65
N GLN A 173 -5.73 14.37 -7.43
CA GLN A 173 -6.44 13.13 -7.10
C GLN A 173 -7.97 13.30 -7.11
N PHE A 174 -8.44 14.55 -7.03
CA PHE A 174 -9.85 14.91 -7.02
C PHE A 174 -10.28 15.52 -8.36
N LYS A 175 -9.43 15.48 -9.39
CA LYS A 175 -9.80 15.94 -10.72
C LYS A 175 -10.64 14.89 -11.42
N VAL A 176 -11.82 15.29 -11.89
CA VAL A 176 -12.62 14.49 -12.81
C VAL A 176 -12.09 14.73 -14.21
N ASP A 177 -11.74 13.66 -14.91
CA ASP A 177 -11.27 13.77 -16.29
C ASP A 177 -12.31 14.46 -17.16
N GLU A 178 -11.83 15.33 -18.04
CA GLU A 178 -12.67 16.02 -19.01
C GLU A 178 -13.03 15.09 -20.16
N GLU A 179 -14.34 14.97 -20.41
CA GLU A 179 -14.88 14.25 -21.55
C GLU A 179 -15.79 15.15 -22.35
N ILE A 180 -15.68 15.05 -23.67
CA ILE A 180 -16.57 15.74 -24.60
C ILE A 180 -17.33 14.75 -25.46
N LYS A 181 -18.55 15.10 -25.82
CA LYS A 181 -19.33 14.42 -26.85
C LYS A 181 -19.35 15.30 -28.09
N ALA A 182 -18.93 14.75 -29.23
CA ALA A 182 -18.84 15.51 -30.48
C ALA A 182 -19.39 14.72 -31.67
N ARG A 183 -19.78 15.46 -32.71
CA ARG A 183 -20.00 14.92 -34.05
C ARG A 183 -18.86 15.29 -34.99
N HIS A 184 -18.61 14.43 -35.97
CA HIS A 184 -17.47 14.54 -36.86
C HIS A 184 -17.81 14.21 -38.32
N ILE A 185 -17.31 15.05 -39.23
CA ILE A 185 -17.27 14.78 -40.67
C ILE A 185 -15.81 14.67 -41.10
N LEU A 186 -15.44 13.54 -41.68
CA LEU A 186 -14.10 13.30 -42.22
C LEU A 186 -14.10 13.38 -43.74
N PHE A 187 -13.14 14.10 -44.30
CA PHE A 187 -12.79 14.02 -45.71
C PHE A 187 -11.38 13.44 -45.83
N LEU A 188 -11.27 12.21 -46.31
CA LEU A 188 -10.01 11.49 -46.38
C LEU A 188 -9.07 12.11 -47.42
N VAL A 189 -7.81 12.23 -47.04
CA VAL A 189 -6.73 12.57 -47.95
C VAL A 189 -5.75 11.40 -47.97
N PRO A 190 -5.66 10.65 -49.07
CA PRO A 190 -4.74 9.51 -49.17
C PRO A 190 -3.30 9.93 -48.87
N ALA A 191 -2.55 9.04 -48.22
CA ALA A 191 -1.11 9.25 -48.03
C ALA A 191 -0.42 9.43 -49.39
N GLY A 192 0.43 10.45 -49.51
CA GLY A 192 1.11 10.77 -50.77
C GLY A 192 0.22 11.42 -51.84
N ALA A 193 -1.00 11.86 -51.52
CA ALA A 193 -1.86 12.58 -52.46
C ALA A 193 -1.15 13.81 -53.05
N LYS A 194 -1.29 14.00 -54.37
CA LYS A 194 -0.77 15.19 -55.06
C LYS A 194 -1.49 16.45 -54.56
N ARG A 195 -0.81 17.60 -54.61
CA ARG A 195 -1.34 18.91 -54.18
C ARG A 195 -2.74 19.21 -54.74
N GLN A 196 -2.97 18.91 -56.02
CA GLN A 196 -4.28 19.10 -56.65
C GLN A 196 -5.39 18.33 -55.92
N LYS A 197 -5.16 17.06 -55.57
CA LYS A 197 -6.15 16.25 -54.86
C LYS A 197 -6.39 16.75 -53.44
N ILE A 198 -5.34 17.20 -52.75
CA ILE A 198 -5.45 17.80 -51.41
C ILE A 198 -6.35 19.03 -51.45
N GLU A 199 -6.18 19.90 -52.45
CA GLU A 199 -7.02 21.09 -52.63
C GLU A 199 -8.46 20.76 -53.02
N GLU A 200 -8.69 19.74 -53.87
CA GLU A 200 -10.05 19.26 -54.17
C GLU A 200 -10.79 18.80 -52.91
N VAL A 201 -10.13 18.00 -52.07
CA VAL A 201 -10.72 17.52 -50.80
C VAL A 201 -10.95 18.69 -49.84
N ARG A 202 -10.02 19.65 -49.76
CA ARG A 202 -10.16 20.85 -48.94
C ARG A 202 -11.38 21.68 -49.35
N LYS A 203 -11.59 21.90 -50.65
CA LYS A 203 -12.75 22.64 -51.17
C LYS A 203 -14.06 21.96 -50.80
N ARG A 204 -14.16 20.64 -50.97
CA ARG A 204 -15.33 19.86 -50.53
C ARG A 204 -15.60 20.02 -49.03
N ALA A 205 -14.55 19.98 -48.20
CA ALA A 205 -14.68 20.19 -46.77
C ALA A 205 -15.17 21.61 -46.43
N LEU A 206 -14.66 22.64 -47.10
CA LEU A 206 -15.11 24.02 -46.91
C LEU A 206 -16.58 24.20 -47.32
N GLU A 207 -17.01 23.65 -48.46
CA GLU A 207 -18.41 23.71 -48.89
C GLU A 207 -19.38 23.06 -47.88
N VAL A 208 -18.98 21.95 -47.27
CA VAL A 208 -19.79 21.29 -46.25
C VAL A 208 -19.76 22.04 -44.92
N LEU A 209 -18.62 22.65 -44.58
CA LEU A 209 -18.52 23.53 -43.41
C LEU A 209 -19.46 24.74 -43.54
N ASP A 210 -19.49 25.38 -44.71
CA ASP A 210 -20.37 26.53 -44.95
C ASP A 210 -21.84 26.13 -44.81
N LYS A 211 -22.25 24.99 -45.38
CA LYS A 211 -23.60 24.44 -45.18
C LYS A 211 -23.93 24.22 -43.70
N ALA A 212 -22.97 23.69 -42.93
CA ALA A 212 -23.16 23.44 -41.51
C ALA A 212 -23.31 24.75 -40.71
N LYS A 213 -22.51 25.77 -41.04
CA LYS A 213 -22.60 27.11 -40.44
C LYS A 213 -23.88 27.86 -40.83
N ASP A 214 -24.40 27.61 -42.02
CA ASP A 214 -25.71 28.11 -42.48
C ASP A 214 -26.91 27.39 -41.82
N GLY A 215 -26.66 26.53 -40.84
CA GLY A 215 -27.70 25.88 -40.03
C GLY A 215 -28.26 24.59 -40.63
N LYS A 216 -27.65 24.03 -41.68
CA LYS A 216 -28.03 22.66 -42.13
C LYS A 216 -27.70 21.65 -41.02
N ASP A 217 -28.57 20.66 -40.88
CA ASP A 217 -28.42 19.63 -39.85
C ASP A 217 -27.11 18.84 -40.01
N PHE A 218 -26.26 18.90 -38.97
CA PHE A 218 -24.94 18.30 -38.97
C PHE A 218 -24.99 16.77 -39.08
N HIS A 219 -26.00 16.14 -38.46
CA HIS A 219 -26.18 14.69 -38.54
C HIS A 219 -26.40 14.23 -39.98
N THR A 220 -27.26 14.95 -40.71
CA THR A 220 -27.53 14.71 -42.13
C THR A 220 -26.30 14.96 -42.99
N LEU A 221 -25.58 16.06 -42.78
CA LEU A 221 -24.33 16.34 -43.49
C LEU A 221 -23.28 15.24 -43.26
N ALA A 222 -23.14 14.76 -42.02
CA ALA A 222 -22.21 13.68 -41.70
C ALA A 222 -22.57 12.36 -42.40
N LYS A 223 -23.86 11.99 -42.45
CA LYS A 223 -24.32 10.80 -43.19
C LYS A 223 -24.04 10.87 -44.69
N ILE A 224 -24.14 12.06 -45.27
CA ILE A 224 -23.98 12.25 -46.72
C ILE A 224 -22.51 12.36 -47.11
N TYR A 225 -21.71 13.10 -46.32
CA TYR A 225 -20.39 13.55 -46.75
C TYR A 225 -19.21 12.94 -45.99
N SER A 226 -19.44 12.38 -44.79
CA SER A 226 -18.32 11.84 -44.00
C SER A 226 -17.82 10.53 -44.61
N GLU A 227 -16.52 10.49 -44.87
CA GLU A 227 -15.77 9.32 -45.33
C GLU A 227 -15.15 8.55 -44.14
N GLY A 228 -15.52 8.91 -42.91
CA GLY A 228 -15.03 8.29 -41.67
C GLY A 228 -15.99 7.24 -41.08
N PRO A 229 -15.53 6.43 -40.11
CA PRO A 229 -16.31 5.33 -39.55
C PRO A 229 -17.64 5.74 -38.89
N SER A 230 -17.70 6.94 -38.31
CA SER A 230 -18.92 7.46 -37.66
C SER A 230 -19.95 8.03 -38.65
N GLY A 231 -19.63 8.13 -39.95
CA GLY A 231 -20.49 8.76 -40.96
C GLY A 231 -21.89 8.17 -41.01
N SER A 232 -22.01 6.83 -41.01
CA SER A 232 -23.30 6.12 -41.00
C SER A 232 -24.18 6.44 -39.78
N SER A 233 -23.55 6.79 -38.65
CA SER A 233 -24.19 7.20 -37.40
C SER A 233 -24.37 8.72 -37.29
N GLY A 234 -24.29 9.44 -38.42
CA GLY A 234 -24.37 10.89 -38.46
C GLY A 234 -23.24 11.57 -37.71
N GLY A 235 -22.04 10.98 -37.78
CA GLY A 235 -20.81 11.53 -37.22
C GLY A 235 -20.68 11.39 -35.71
N ASP A 236 -21.59 10.71 -35.00
CA ASP A 236 -21.55 10.58 -33.55
C ASP A 236 -20.30 9.84 -33.07
N LEU A 237 -19.56 10.44 -32.13
CA LEU A 237 -18.37 9.85 -31.53
C LEU A 237 -18.59 9.39 -30.08
N GLY A 238 -19.76 9.66 -29.50
CA GLY A 238 -19.97 9.46 -28.06
C GLY A 238 -19.08 10.37 -27.20
N PHE A 239 -19.00 10.09 -25.90
CA PHE A 239 -18.08 10.77 -24.99
C PHE A 239 -16.66 10.21 -25.13
N PHE A 240 -15.67 11.09 -25.24
CA PHE A 240 -14.26 10.69 -25.28
C PHE A 240 -13.38 11.69 -24.53
N LYS A 241 -12.25 11.19 -24.03
CA LYS A 241 -11.17 11.97 -23.40
C LYS A 241 -10.20 12.51 -24.45
N ARG A 242 -9.40 13.49 -24.07
CA ARG A 242 -8.49 14.22 -24.97
C ARG A 242 -7.46 13.33 -25.66
N ASP A 243 -7.03 12.27 -25.00
CA ASP A 243 -6.01 11.32 -25.45
C ASP A 243 -6.54 10.23 -26.41
N VAL A 244 -7.86 10.16 -26.62
CA VAL A 244 -8.48 9.13 -27.47
C VAL A 244 -8.32 9.43 -28.97
N MET A 245 -8.26 10.71 -29.36
CA MET A 245 -8.18 11.15 -30.75
C MET A 245 -6.81 11.75 -31.09
N VAL A 246 -6.47 11.86 -32.38
CA VAL A 246 -5.22 12.49 -32.82
C VAL A 246 -5.14 13.95 -32.34
N LYS A 247 -3.92 14.40 -32.06
CA LYS A 247 -3.67 15.66 -31.35
C LYS A 247 -4.39 16.86 -31.99
N GLU A 248 -4.30 17.01 -33.30
CA GLU A 248 -4.91 18.14 -34.02
C GLU A 248 -6.44 18.14 -33.89
N PHE A 249 -7.05 16.95 -33.90
CA PHE A 249 -8.49 16.80 -33.68
C PHE A 249 -8.86 17.16 -32.25
N SER A 250 -8.16 16.57 -31.26
CA SER A 250 -8.45 16.82 -29.84
C SER A 250 -8.26 18.27 -29.44
N ASP A 251 -7.18 18.91 -29.92
CA ASP A 251 -6.92 20.33 -29.66
C ASP A 251 -8.10 21.19 -30.14
N ALA A 252 -8.57 20.95 -31.37
CA ALA A 252 -9.70 21.69 -31.92
C ALA A 252 -11.02 21.34 -31.22
N ALA A 253 -11.33 20.06 -31.02
CA ALA A 253 -12.60 19.62 -30.44
C ALA A 253 -12.80 20.14 -29.00
N PHE A 254 -11.73 20.11 -28.19
CA PHE A 254 -11.80 20.57 -26.80
C PHE A 254 -11.68 22.09 -26.65
N ALA A 255 -11.31 22.82 -27.70
CA ALA A 255 -11.33 24.29 -27.72
C ALA A 255 -12.73 24.85 -28.01
N LEU A 256 -13.66 24.04 -28.52
CA LEU A 256 -15.01 24.45 -28.85
C LEU A 256 -15.88 24.68 -27.60
N GLU A 257 -16.82 25.61 -27.73
CA GLU A 257 -17.96 25.76 -26.85
C GLU A 257 -19.12 24.83 -27.26
N ARG A 258 -20.04 24.54 -26.32
CA ARG A 258 -21.17 23.65 -26.57
C ARG A 258 -22.01 24.19 -27.74
N GLY A 259 -22.23 23.35 -28.76
CA GLY A 259 -22.98 23.67 -29.96
C GLY A 259 -22.13 24.26 -31.10
N GLU A 260 -20.89 24.67 -30.82
CA GLU A 260 -20.00 25.28 -31.80
C GLU A 260 -19.51 24.26 -32.83
N ILE A 261 -19.26 24.74 -34.05
CA ILE A 261 -18.68 23.99 -35.16
C ILE A 261 -17.28 24.54 -35.46
N SER A 262 -16.27 23.68 -35.48
CA SER A 262 -14.88 24.05 -35.78
C SER A 262 -14.71 24.61 -37.18
N GLY A 263 -13.57 25.26 -37.43
CA GLY A 263 -13.02 25.37 -38.78
C GLY A 263 -12.65 24.00 -39.36
N ILE A 264 -12.11 23.98 -40.58
CA ILE A 264 -11.49 22.78 -41.12
C ILE A 264 -10.20 22.47 -40.36
N VAL A 265 -10.12 21.29 -39.76
CA VAL A 265 -8.94 20.82 -39.02
C VAL A 265 -8.19 19.83 -39.91
N ARG A 266 -6.88 19.98 -40.07
CA ARG A 266 -6.04 19.07 -40.87
C ARG A 266 -5.36 18.06 -39.94
N SER A 267 -5.41 16.77 -40.31
CA SER A 267 -4.58 15.72 -39.70
C SER A 267 -3.93 14.84 -40.77
N SER A 268 -3.24 13.77 -40.33
CA SER A 268 -2.71 12.73 -41.21
C SER A 268 -3.80 12.00 -42.03
N PHE A 269 -5.03 11.92 -41.52
CA PHE A 269 -6.13 11.24 -42.20
C PHE A 269 -6.79 12.08 -43.29
N GLY A 270 -6.88 13.39 -43.09
CA GLY A 270 -7.89 14.16 -43.81
C GLY A 270 -8.13 15.57 -43.32
N TYR A 271 -9.25 16.12 -43.77
CA TYR A 271 -9.85 17.32 -43.20
C TYR A 271 -11.03 16.93 -42.33
N HIS A 272 -11.12 17.53 -41.15
CA HIS A 272 -12.14 17.24 -40.16
C HIS A 272 -12.99 18.49 -39.95
N ILE A 273 -14.29 18.28 -39.82
CA ILE A 273 -15.23 19.27 -39.29
C ILE A 273 -15.82 18.66 -38.03
N ILE A 274 -15.79 19.41 -36.93
CA ILE A 274 -16.13 18.92 -35.61
C ILE A 274 -17.23 19.81 -35.05
N LYS A 275 -18.26 19.21 -34.47
CA LYS A 275 -19.29 19.92 -33.70
C LYS A 275 -19.30 19.41 -32.27
N LEU A 276 -19.16 20.30 -31.29
CA LEU A 276 -19.26 19.91 -29.89
C LEU A 276 -20.74 19.83 -29.48
N GLU A 277 -21.18 18.71 -28.92
CA GLU A 277 -22.54 18.53 -28.41
C GLU A 277 -22.61 18.72 -26.90
N GLU A 278 -21.72 18.07 -26.16
CA GLU A 278 -21.72 18.10 -24.69
C GLU A 278 -20.31 18.05 -24.12
N ARG A 279 -20.15 18.56 -22.90
CA ARG A 279 -18.92 18.48 -22.10
C ARG A 279 -19.30 18.09 -20.68
N ARG A 280 -18.50 17.21 -20.07
CA ARG A 280 -18.61 16.81 -18.67
C ARG A 280 -17.23 16.61 -18.04
N GLY A 281 -17.16 16.65 -16.71
CA GLY A 281 -15.88 16.54 -15.99
C GLY A 281 -15.01 17.78 -16.16
N GLY A 282 -13.69 17.61 -16.15
CA GLY A 282 -12.71 18.71 -16.25
C GLY A 282 -12.67 19.62 -15.03
N THR A 283 -13.40 19.26 -13.98
CA THR A 283 -13.56 20.00 -12.73
C THR A 283 -13.00 19.19 -11.58
N LEU A 284 -12.73 19.86 -10.46
CA LEU A 284 -12.43 19.17 -9.22
C LEU A 284 -13.74 18.68 -8.59
N VAL A 285 -13.72 17.47 -8.04
CA VAL A 285 -14.75 17.01 -7.11
C VAL A 285 -14.80 18.02 -5.96
N PRO A 286 -15.95 18.66 -5.69
CA PRO A 286 -16.06 19.64 -4.61
C PRO A 286 -15.51 19.09 -3.29
N LEU A 287 -14.90 19.96 -2.46
CA LEU A 287 -14.34 19.54 -1.17
C LEU A 287 -15.37 18.74 -0.36
N GLU A 288 -16.63 19.17 -0.39
CA GLU A 288 -17.68 18.60 0.45
C GLU A 288 -18.03 17.16 0.04
N ASP A 289 -17.93 16.85 -1.25
CA ASP A 289 -18.10 15.50 -1.77
C ASP A 289 -16.84 14.64 -1.55
N ALA A 290 -15.68 15.27 -1.37
CA ALA A 290 -14.40 14.60 -1.14
C ALA A 290 -14.08 14.36 0.36
N ARG A 291 -14.79 15.02 1.27
CA ARG A 291 -14.52 15.03 2.72
C ARG A 291 -14.41 13.64 3.33
N ASP A 292 -15.41 12.79 3.12
CA ASP A 292 -15.44 11.44 3.71
C ASP A 292 -14.26 10.60 3.23
N LYS A 293 -13.99 10.63 1.92
CA LYS A 293 -12.85 9.93 1.33
C LYS A 293 -11.51 10.43 1.91
N ILE A 294 -11.38 11.73 2.14
CA ILE A 294 -10.17 12.30 2.76
C ILE A 294 -10.07 11.86 4.22
N SER A 295 -11.18 11.88 4.97
CA SER A 295 -11.22 11.39 6.34
C SER A 295 -10.76 9.93 6.43
N ASP A 296 -11.24 9.06 5.52
CA ASP A 296 -10.81 7.66 5.44
C ASP A 296 -9.31 7.49 5.14
N ILE A 297 -8.72 8.43 4.40
CA ILE A 297 -7.27 8.44 4.11
C ILE A 297 -6.46 8.95 5.31
N LEU A 298 -6.96 9.98 6.01
CA LEU A 298 -6.25 10.62 7.10
C LEU A 298 -6.37 9.83 8.41
N TYR A 299 -7.52 9.20 8.68
CA TYR A 299 -7.78 8.52 9.93
C TYR A 299 -6.76 7.43 10.27
N PRO A 300 -6.41 6.49 9.37
CA PRO A 300 -5.39 5.48 9.66
C PRO A 300 -4.01 6.11 9.98
N LYS A 301 -3.67 7.23 9.33
CA LYS A 301 -2.40 7.93 9.56
C LYS A 301 -2.35 8.59 10.93
N GLU A 302 -3.45 9.22 11.34
CA GLU A 302 -3.55 9.81 12.68
C GLU A 302 -3.59 8.72 13.76
N VAL A 303 -4.21 7.56 13.50
CA VAL A 303 -4.14 6.39 14.39
C VAL A 303 -2.71 5.89 14.55
N GLU A 304 -1.98 5.71 13.46
CA GLU A 304 -0.59 5.26 13.51
C GLU A 304 0.30 6.24 14.29
N LYS A 305 0.16 7.54 14.03
CA LYS A 305 0.86 8.61 14.73
C LYS A 305 0.50 8.63 16.22
N GLY A 306 -0.79 8.48 16.54
CA GLY A 306 -1.27 8.41 17.92
C GLY A 306 -0.73 7.20 18.68
N ILE A 307 -0.69 6.01 18.04
CA ILE A 307 -0.08 4.81 18.63
C ILE A 307 1.40 5.05 18.90
N LYS A 308 2.16 5.58 17.93
CA LYS A 308 3.59 5.88 18.10
C LYS A 308 3.85 6.86 19.25
N ALA A 309 3.03 7.92 19.35
CA ALA A 309 3.12 8.88 20.45
C ALA A 309 2.79 8.24 21.79
N PHE A 310 1.74 7.41 21.84
CA PHE A 310 1.32 6.73 23.05
C PHE A 310 2.33 5.69 23.54
N ILE A 311 2.91 4.88 22.65
CA ILE A 311 4.00 3.97 23.00
C ILE A 311 5.20 4.72 23.55
N ARG A 312 5.55 5.88 22.99
CA ARG A 312 6.63 6.72 23.52
C ARG A 312 6.30 7.22 24.93
N GLU A 313 5.09 7.70 25.15
CA GLU A 313 4.62 8.10 26.50
C GLU A 313 4.75 6.93 27.50
N LEU A 314 4.33 5.71 27.11
CA LEU A 314 4.49 4.54 27.96
C LEU A 314 5.96 4.24 28.26
N LYS A 315 6.85 4.31 27.26
CA LYS A 315 8.29 4.13 27.44
C LYS A 315 8.91 5.18 28.38
N ASP A 316 8.46 6.43 28.30
CA ASP A 316 8.97 7.51 29.15
C ASP A 316 8.44 7.42 30.61
N SER A 317 7.28 6.77 30.80
CA SER A 317 6.64 6.62 32.12
C SER A 317 7.07 5.37 32.90
N GLU A 318 7.76 4.44 32.24
CA GLU A 318 8.14 3.13 32.79
C GLU A 318 9.67 3.00 32.80
N ASP A 319 10.20 2.13 33.66
CA ASP A 319 11.63 1.78 33.65
C ASP A 319 11.91 0.82 32.49
N VAL A 320 12.21 1.38 31.32
CA VAL A 320 12.48 0.63 30.09
C VAL A 320 13.97 0.54 29.83
N GLU A 321 14.48 -0.69 29.72
CA GLU A 321 15.86 -0.95 29.32
C GLU A 321 15.90 -1.81 28.05
N VAL A 322 16.81 -1.50 27.12
CA VAL A 322 17.05 -2.27 25.89
C VAL A 322 18.54 -2.57 25.74
N ARG A 323 18.88 -3.84 25.52
CA ARG A 323 20.25 -4.39 25.47
C ARG A 323 20.36 -5.44 24.35
N ILE A 324 20.32 -4.97 23.10
CA ILE A 324 20.45 -5.80 21.88
C ILE A 324 21.92 -6.05 21.59
#